data_AF-A0A7M2WXM4-F1
#
_entry.id   AF-A0A7M2WXM4-F1
#
_cell.length_a   1.000
_cell.length_b   1.000
_cell.length_c   1.000
_cell.angle_alpha   90.00
_cell.angle_beta   90.00
_cell.angle_gamma   90.00
#
_symmetry.space_group_name_H-M   'P 1'
#
loop_
_entity.id
_entity.type
_entity.pdbx_description
1 polymer ?
#
loop_
_entity_poly.entity_id
_entity_poly.type
_entity_poly.pdbx_seq_one_letter_code
_entity_poly.pdbx_strand_id
1 'polypeptide(L)'
;MRDRRFIAEHRGGPLARRHHQLLSAWAADCGEHVLPLFLAHATGDDRPRRAIDTARAWARGEVRVGVAQKAAVASHAAARQCIAAGSDPSAVAAARSAGHAVATAHFADHSLGAAVYALKAVHAAGQDVAAERSWQIERLPAEVSDLVIAALQTDRMKRAGPR
;
A
#
# COMPACT_ATOMS: atom_id res chain seq x y z
N MET A 1 10.04 14.27 -8.85
CA MET A 1 11.06 13.98 -7.83
C MET A 1 10.37 13.36 -6.61
N ARG A 2 10.89 12.25 -6.07
CA ARG A 2 10.35 11.60 -4.86
C ARG A 2 10.62 12.47 -3.63
N ASP A 3 9.73 12.43 -2.64
CA ASP A 3 9.92 13.16 -1.38
C ASP A 3 11.15 12.60 -0.64
N ARG A 4 12.17 13.44 -0.45
CA ARG A 4 13.43 13.04 0.19
C ARG A 4 13.22 12.48 1.59
N ARG A 5 12.15 12.88 2.30
CA ARG A 5 11.83 12.42 3.65
C ARG A 5 11.53 10.91 3.73
N PHE A 6 11.18 10.28 2.60
CA PHE A 6 10.93 8.82 2.52
C PHE A 6 12.17 8.02 2.09
N ILE A 7 13.32 8.66 1.85
CA ILE A 7 14.55 7.94 1.47
C ILE A 7 15.21 7.37 2.74
N ALA A 8 15.41 6.05 2.77
CA ALA A 8 16.05 5.37 3.89
C ALA A 8 17.52 5.81 4.08
N GLU A 9 18.00 5.79 5.33
CA GLU A 9 19.38 6.14 5.70
C GLU A 9 20.45 5.39 4.90
N HIS A 10 20.29 4.07 4.74
CA HIS A 10 21.23 3.25 3.94
C HIS A 10 21.25 3.61 2.45
N ARG A 11 20.35 4.48 1.98
CA ARG A 11 20.32 5.05 0.62
C ARG A 11 20.60 6.56 0.60
N GLY A 12 21.17 7.12 1.67
CA GLY A 12 21.56 8.53 1.76
C GLY A 12 20.43 9.50 2.09
N GLY A 13 19.29 9.00 2.58
CA GLY A 13 18.17 9.82 3.05
C GLY A 13 18.07 9.93 4.57
N PRO A 14 17.06 10.64 5.09
CA PRO A 14 16.88 10.87 6.52
C PRO A 14 15.99 9.82 7.22
N LEU A 15 15.37 8.89 6.49
CA LEU A 15 14.38 7.98 7.06
C LEU A 15 15.06 6.83 7.82
N ALA A 16 14.93 6.85 9.15
CA ALA A 16 15.40 5.78 10.01
C ALA A 16 14.79 4.43 9.65
N ARG A 17 15.58 3.35 9.78
CA ARG A 17 15.12 1.97 9.50
C ARG A 17 13.82 1.63 10.23
N ARG A 18 13.69 2.03 11.51
CA ARG A 18 12.48 1.80 12.30
C ARG A 18 11.24 2.46 11.69
N HIS A 19 11.36 3.69 11.19
CA HIS A 19 10.25 4.42 10.55
C HIS A 19 9.86 3.76 9.23
N HIS A 20 10.85 3.25 8.49
CA HIS A 20 10.60 2.47 7.27
C HIS A 20 9.80 1.18 7.58
N GLN A 21 10.14 0.49 8.67
CA GLN A 21 9.39 -0.68 9.13
C GLN A 21 7.96 -0.33 9.57
N LEU A 22 7.78 0.76 10.32
CA LEU A 22 6.46 1.27 10.72
C LEU A 22 5.58 1.60 9.50
N LEU A 23 6.15 2.27 8.49
CA LEU A 23 5.45 2.55 7.24
C LEU A 23 5.05 1.27 6.49
N SER A 24 5.87 0.22 6.53
CA SER A 24 5.55 -1.06 5.89
C SER A 24 4.46 -1.82 6.64
N ALA A 25 4.44 -1.77 7.97
CA ALA A 25 3.38 -2.37 8.78
C ALA A 25 2.04 -1.68 8.55
N TRP A 26 2.02 -0.35 8.62
CA TRP A 26 0.83 0.45 8.33
C TRP A 26 0.31 0.25 6.90
N ALA A 27 1.21 0.18 5.91
CA ALA A 27 0.80 -0.09 4.53
C ALA A 27 0.17 -1.50 4.38
N ALA A 28 0.64 -2.47 5.16
CA ALA A 28 0.03 -3.80 5.22
C ALA A 28 -1.37 -3.75 5.84
N ASP A 29 -1.59 -2.95 6.89
CA ASP A 29 -2.92 -2.72 7.47
C ASP A 29 -3.89 -2.15 6.42
N CYS A 30 -3.48 -1.12 5.68
CA CYS A 30 -4.27 -0.55 4.58
C CYS A 30 -4.59 -1.56 3.48
N GLY A 31 -3.61 -2.40 3.10
CA GLY A 31 -3.81 -3.45 2.11
C GLY A 31 -4.77 -4.55 2.59
N GLU A 32 -4.64 -4.94 3.85
CA GLU A 32 -5.46 -5.98 4.47
C GLU A 32 -6.93 -5.56 4.62
N HIS A 33 -7.18 -4.30 4.99
CA HIS A 33 -8.55 -3.83 5.23
C HIS A 33 -9.43 -3.92 3.96
N VAL A 34 -8.84 -3.70 2.79
CA VAL A 34 -9.54 -3.80 1.50
C VAL A 34 -9.37 -5.15 0.80
N LEU A 35 -8.58 -6.07 1.35
CA LEU A 35 -8.37 -7.39 0.75
C LEU A 35 -9.66 -8.19 0.51
N PRO A 36 -10.71 -8.11 1.36
CA PRO A 36 -11.98 -8.78 1.07
C PRO A 36 -12.59 -8.39 -0.28
N LEU A 37 -12.37 -7.15 -0.75
CA LEU A 37 -12.84 -6.70 -2.07
C LEU A 37 -12.15 -7.45 -3.22
N PHE A 38 -10.89 -7.87 -3.03
CA PHE A 38 -10.23 -8.73 -4.00
C PHE A 38 -10.76 -10.17 -3.93
N LEU A 39 -10.86 -10.72 -2.72
CA LEU A 39 -11.26 -12.12 -2.51
C LEU A 39 -12.68 -12.40 -2.98
N ALA A 40 -13.57 -11.40 -2.99
CA ALA A 40 -14.91 -11.50 -3.55
C ALA A 40 -14.93 -11.84 -5.05
N HIS A 41 -13.88 -11.50 -5.80
CA HIS A 41 -13.78 -11.72 -7.25
C HIS A 41 -12.72 -12.75 -7.65
N ALA A 42 -11.79 -13.10 -6.75
CA ALA A 42 -10.66 -14.00 -7.03
C ALA A 42 -10.34 -14.89 -5.83
N THR A 43 -11.30 -15.72 -5.42
CA THR A 43 -11.25 -16.55 -4.19
C THR A 43 -10.06 -17.52 -4.10
N GLY A 44 -9.51 -17.97 -5.24
CA GLY A 44 -8.37 -18.89 -5.30
C GLY A 44 -7.00 -18.23 -5.44
N ASP A 45 -6.93 -16.90 -5.56
CA ASP A 45 -5.67 -16.19 -5.78
C ASP A 45 -5.13 -15.59 -4.48
N ASP A 46 -4.14 -16.26 -3.90
CA ASP A 46 -3.57 -15.86 -2.62
C ASP A 46 -2.45 -14.79 -2.75
N ARG A 47 -2.11 -14.34 -3.97
CA ARG A 47 -0.96 -13.43 -4.18
C ARG A 47 -1.09 -12.10 -3.41
N PRO A 48 -2.26 -11.43 -3.34
CA PRO A 48 -2.39 -10.21 -2.54
C PRO A 48 -2.27 -10.44 -1.03
N ARG A 49 -2.86 -11.53 -0.50
CA ARG A 49 -2.70 -11.93 0.91
C ARG A 49 -1.22 -12.18 1.25
N ARG A 50 -0.54 -12.98 0.43
CA ARG A 50 0.90 -13.25 0.61
C ARG A 50 1.76 -11.98 0.53
N ALA A 51 1.39 -11.01 -0.29
CA ALA A 51 2.06 -9.72 -0.33
C ALA A 51 1.94 -8.98 1.01
N ILE A 52 0.73 -8.89 1.57
CA ILE A 52 0.48 -8.30 2.90
C ILE A 52 1.30 -9.01 3.98
N ASP A 53 1.26 -10.34 4.02
CA ASP A 53 2.01 -11.12 5.02
C ASP A 53 3.52 -10.91 4.88
N THR A 54 4.02 -10.83 3.64
CA THR A 54 5.43 -10.55 3.35
C THR A 54 5.82 -9.12 3.76
N ALA A 55 4.92 -8.15 3.61
CA ALA A 55 5.13 -6.78 4.08
C ALA A 55 5.29 -6.74 5.61
N ARG A 56 4.44 -7.47 6.34
CA ARG A 56 4.53 -7.59 7.81
C ARG A 56 5.81 -8.31 8.24
N ALA A 57 6.16 -9.43 7.57
CA ALA A 57 7.39 -10.15 7.84
C ALA A 57 8.63 -9.28 7.59
N TRP A 58 8.61 -8.46 6.54
CA TRP A 58 9.71 -7.54 6.26
C TRP A 58 9.82 -6.45 7.33
N ALA A 59 8.69 -5.90 7.77
CA ALA A 59 8.65 -4.93 8.86
C ALA A 59 9.27 -5.50 10.15
N ARG A 60 9.05 -6.79 10.44
CA ARG A 60 9.68 -7.50 11.57
C ARG A 60 11.15 -7.92 11.34
N GLY A 61 11.67 -7.71 10.13
CA GLY A 61 13.05 -8.07 9.78
C GLY A 61 13.27 -9.54 9.40
N GLU A 62 12.20 -10.28 9.14
CA GLU A 62 12.23 -11.74 8.90
C GLU A 62 12.53 -12.10 7.44
N VAL A 63 12.27 -11.19 6.50
CA VAL A 63 12.50 -11.43 5.06
C VAL A 63 13.34 -10.34 4.42
N ARG A 64 14.06 -10.71 3.36
CA ARG A 64 14.91 -9.78 2.59
C ARG A 64 14.08 -8.98 1.58
N VAL A 65 14.57 -7.79 1.22
CA VAL A 65 13.93 -6.90 0.23
C VAL A 65 13.63 -7.62 -1.10
N GLY A 66 14.52 -8.49 -1.57
CA GLY A 66 14.29 -9.26 -2.81
C GLY A 66 13.07 -10.20 -2.75
N VAL A 67 12.74 -10.75 -1.58
CA VAL A 67 11.51 -11.54 -1.38
C VAL A 67 10.29 -10.64 -1.49
N ALA A 68 10.33 -9.48 -0.83
CA ALA A 68 9.27 -8.49 -0.87
C ALA A 68 9.02 -7.96 -2.30
N GLN A 69 10.07 -7.69 -3.08
CA GLN A 69 9.94 -7.28 -4.48
C GLN A 69 9.24 -8.34 -5.35
N LYS A 70 9.57 -9.63 -5.16
CA LYS A 70 8.89 -10.72 -5.88
C LYS A 70 7.41 -10.79 -5.51
N ALA A 71 7.07 -10.66 -4.23
CA ALA A 71 5.68 -10.61 -3.76
C ALA A 71 4.92 -9.39 -4.32
N ALA A 72 5.57 -8.21 -4.41
CA ALA A 72 4.99 -7.02 -5.04
C ALA A 72 4.61 -7.28 -6.50
N VAL A 73 5.55 -7.83 -7.27
CA VAL A 73 5.33 -8.17 -8.68
C VAL A 73 4.18 -9.18 -8.84
N ALA A 74 4.12 -10.18 -7.96
CA ALA A 74 3.04 -11.18 -7.96
C ALA A 74 1.67 -10.55 -7.68
N SER A 75 1.55 -9.67 -6.68
CA SER A 75 0.29 -8.97 -6.39
C SER A 75 -0.13 -8.03 -7.52
N HIS A 76 0.81 -7.34 -8.16
CA HIS A 76 0.51 -6.55 -9.35
C HIS A 76 0.11 -7.42 -10.55
N ALA A 77 0.62 -8.64 -10.66
CA ALA A 77 0.18 -9.61 -11.67
C ALA A 77 -1.26 -10.06 -11.42
N ALA A 78 -1.65 -10.32 -10.17
CA ALA A 78 -3.04 -10.59 -9.80
C ALA A 78 -3.96 -9.43 -10.23
N ALA A 79 -3.57 -8.19 -9.94
CA ALA A 79 -4.33 -7.02 -10.39
C ALA A 79 -4.49 -6.95 -11.92
N ARG A 80 -3.44 -7.28 -12.70
CA ARG A 80 -3.52 -7.33 -14.16
C ARG A 80 -4.42 -8.46 -14.66
N GLN A 81 -4.44 -9.60 -13.98
CA GLN A 81 -5.32 -10.70 -14.33
C GLN A 81 -6.79 -10.36 -14.06
N CYS A 82 -7.12 -9.68 -12.95
CA CYS A 82 -8.46 -9.14 -12.72
C CYS A 82 -8.90 -8.19 -13.84
N ILE A 83 -8.00 -7.32 -14.33
CA ILE A 83 -8.30 -6.45 -15.49
C ILE A 83 -8.62 -7.29 -16.73
N ALA A 84 -7.79 -8.28 -17.04
CA ALA A 84 -7.99 -9.15 -18.21
C ALA A 84 -9.28 -9.99 -18.11
N ALA A 85 -9.68 -10.37 -16.90
CA ALA A 85 -10.91 -11.10 -16.62
C ALA A 85 -12.16 -10.21 -16.56
N GLY A 86 -12.03 -8.88 -16.71
CA GLY A 86 -13.15 -7.96 -16.57
C GLY A 86 -13.74 -7.91 -15.15
N SER A 87 -12.94 -8.24 -14.13
CA SER A 87 -13.37 -8.18 -12.72
C SER A 87 -13.63 -6.75 -12.28
N ASP A 88 -14.33 -6.61 -11.15
CA ASP A 88 -14.66 -5.31 -10.57
C ASP A 88 -13.40 -4.46 -10.30
N PRO A 89 -13.42 -3.13 -10.58
CA PRO A 89 -12.28 -2.25 -10.34
C PRO A 89 -11.81 -2.23 -8.87
N SER A 90 -12.69 -2.54 -7.91
CA SER A 90 -12.34 -2.65 -6.49
C SER A 90 -11.34 -3.78 -6.23
N ALA A 91 -11.50 -4.94 -6.87
CA ALA A 91 -10.55 -6.05 -6.78
C ALA A 91 -9.17 -5.66 -7.34
N VAL A 92 -9.15 -5.00 -8.51
CA VAL A 92 -7.91 -4.50 -9.12
C VAL A 92 -7.19 -3.53 -8.18
N ALA A 93 -7.92 -2.61 -7.57
CA ALA A 93 -7.37 -1.62 -6.66
C ALA A 93 -6.88 -2.26 -5.34
N ALA A 94 -7.61 -3.23 -4.78
CA ALA A 94 -7.20 -3.96 -3.59
C ALA A 94 -5.89 -4.76 -3.81
N ALA A 95 -5.77 -5.47 -4.94
CA ALA A 95 -4.52 -6.16 -5.29
C ALA A 95 -3.34 -5.20 -5.53
N ARG A 96 -3.60 -4.00 -6.07
CA ARG A 96 -2.58 -2.95 -6.17
C ARG A 96 -2.20 -2.37 -4.81
N SER A 97 -3.16 -2.23 -3.89
CA SER A 97 -2.89 -1.81 -2.50
C SER A 97 -1.92 -2.77 -1.82
N ALA A 98 -2.21 -4.08 -1.86
CA ALA A 98 -1.31 -5.11 -1.33
C ALA A 98 0.08 -5.13 -2.01
N GLY A 99 0.13 -4.94 -3.32
CA GLY A 99 1.39 -4.84 -4.07
C GLY A 99 2.25 -3.65 -3.64
N HIS A 100 1.63 -2.49 -3.42
CA HIS A 100 2.29 -1.32 -2.86
C HIS A 100 2.72 -1.53 -1.40
N ALA A 101 1.90 -2.20 -0.60
CA ALA A 101 2.21 -2.47 0.80
C ALA A 101 3.56 -3.19 0.93
N VAL A 102 3.76 -4.28 0.17
CA VAL A 102 5.01 -5.03 0.19
C VAL A 102 6.15 -4.35 -0.58
N ALA A 103 5.84 -3.53 -1.59
CA ALA A 103 6.84 -2.69 -2.25
C ALA A 103 7.42 -1.62 -1.30
N THR A 104 6.76 -1.32 -0.17
CA THR A 104 7.31 -0.46 0.88
C THR A 104 8.68 -0.94 1.31
N ALA A 105 8.90 -2.25 1.44
CA ALA A 105 10.21 -2.82 1.73
C ALA A 105 11.32 -2.36 0.76
N HIS A 106 10.97 -2.19 -0.51
CA HIS A 106 11.88 -1.69 -1.53
C HIS A 106 12.07 -0.18 -1.43
N PHE A 107 11.01 0.62 -1.31
CA PHE A 107 11.10 2.07 -1.03
C PHE A 107 9.91 2.53 -0.17
N ALA A 108 10.19 3.35 0.85
CA ALA A 108 9.20 3.68 1.87
C ALA A 108 7.99 4.47 1.35
N ASP A 109 8.14 5.26 0.27
CA ASP A 109 7.05 6.02 -0.33
C ASP A 109 5.97 5.16 -1.01
N HIS A 110 6.23 3.87 -1.22
CA HIS A 110 5.17 2.93 -1.65
C HIS A 110 4.07 2.76 -0.60
N SER A 111 4.31 3.08 0.68
CA SER A 111 3.27 3.05 1.71
C SER A 111 2.10 3.98 1.38
N LEU A 112 2.40 5.15 0.83
CA LEU A 112 1.39 6.11 0.36
C LEU A 112 0.56 5.51 -0.78
N GLY A 113 1.20 4.73 -1.66
CA GLY A 113 0.54 4.02 -2.74
C GLY A 113 -0.45 2.97 -2.23
N ALA A 114 -0.11 2.25 -1.15
CA ALA A 114 -1.01 1.27 -0.53
C ALA A 114 -2.29 1.96 -0.04
N ALA A 115 -2.14 3.00 0.79
CA ALA A 115 -3.27 3.79 1.28
C ALA A 115 -4.13 4.39 0.16
N VAL A 116 -3.51 4.99 -0.87
CA VAL A 116 -4.23 5.57 -2.02
C VAL A 116 -5.00 4.50 -2.81
N TYR A 117 -4.44 3.31 -3.01
CA TYR A 117 -5.14 2.25 -3.72
C TYR A 117 -6.22 1.58 -2.86
N ALA A 118 -6.07 1.51 -1.55
CA ALA A 118 -7.15 1.11 -0.65
C ALA A 118 -8.35 2.07 -0.76
N LEU A 119 -8.12 3.39 -0.75
CA LEU A 119 -9.18 4.38 -0.98
C LEU A 119 -9.85 4.22 -2.35
N LYS A 120 -9.08 3.89 -3.40
CA LYS A 120 -9.64 3.59 -4.73
C LYS A 120 -10.47 2.31 -4.74
N ALA A 121 -10.09 1.30 -3.96
CA ALA A 121 -10.84 0.05 -3.86
C ALA A 121 -12.20 0.27 -3.21
N VAL A 122 -12.21 0.97 -2.07
CA VAL A 122 -13.43 1.38 -1.35
C VAL A 122 -14.34 2.23 -2.25
N HIS A 123 -13.77 3.21 -2.96
CA HIS A 123 -14.54 4.03 -3.90
C HIS A 123 -15.19 3.20 -5.02
N ALA A 124 -14.43 2.29 -5.63
CA ALA A 124 -14.93 1.44 -6.71
C ALA A 124 -16.02 0.47 -6.22
N ALA A 125 -15.95 0.02 -4.96
CA ALA A 125 -16.96 -0.81 -4.32
C ALA A 125 -18.23 -0.02 -3.89
N GLY A 126 -18.30 1.29 -4.15
CA GLY A 126 -19.42 2.13 -3.72
C GLY A 126 -19.49 2.34 -2.19
N GLN A 127 -18.37 2.13 -1.48
CA GLN A 127 -18.27 2.26 -0.03
C GLN A 127 -17.77 3.65 0.39
N ASP A 128 -17.86 3.96 1.69
CA ASP A 128 -17.49 5.26 2.25
C ASP A 128 -15.97 5.48 2.31
N VAL A 129 -15.46 6.28 1.38
CA VAL A 129 -14.03 6.66 1.27
C VAL A 129 -13.56 7.52 2.45
N ALA A 130 -14.44 8.32 3.06
CA ALA A 130 -14.10 9.16 4.20
C ALA A 130 -13.91 8.31 5.46
N ALA A 131 -14.75 7.29 5.64
CA ALA A 131 -14.58 6.29 6.70
C ALA A 131 -13.25 5.54 6.55
N GLU A 132 -12.93 5.05 5.34
CA GLU A 132 -11.64 4.38 5.08
C GLU A 132 -10.44 5.30 5.36
N ARG A 133 -10.49 6.55 4.93
CA ARG A 133 -9.41 7.51 5.21
C ARG A 133 -9.22 7.73 6.72
N SER A 134 -10.31 7.87 7.45
CA SER A 134 -10.25 8.08 8.90
C SER A 134 -9.64 6.86 9.59
N TRP A 135 -10.07 5.66 9.19
CA TRP A 135 -9.50 4.40 9.67
C TRP A 135 -7.99 4.30 9.39
N GLN A 136 -7.53 4.67 8.19
CA GLN A 136 -6.10 4.67 7.85
C GLN A 136 -5.30 5.63 8.72
N ILE A 137 -5.84 6.82 9.02
CA ILE A 137 -5.18 7.83 9.85
C ILE A 137 -5.12 7.38 11.31
N GLU A 138 -6.20 6.81 11.84
CA GLU A 138 -6.25 6.27 13.22
C GLU A 138 -5.25 5.13 13.47
N ARG A 139 -4.76 4.49 12.40
CA ARG A 139 -3.82 3.35 12.46
C ARG A 139 -2.39 3.78 12.16
N LEU A 140 -2.14 5.05 11.85
CA LEU A 140 -0.79 5.55 11.66
C LEU A 140 -0.02 5.53 12.99
N PRO A 141 1.18 4.92 13.03
CA PRO A 141 2.06 5.06 14.18
C PRO A 141 2.47 6.53 14.39
N ALA A 142 2.47 6.98 15.64
CA ALA A 142 2.71 8.38 15.99
C ALA A 142 4.06 8.92 15.49
N GLU A 143 5.07 8.06 15.37
CA GLU A 143 6.42 8.42 14.93
C GLU A 143 6.51 8.75 13.43
N VAL A 144 5.51 8.34 12.64
CA VAL A 144 5.48 8.55 11.18
C VAL A 144 4.22 9.29 10.72
N SER A 145 3.29 9.61 11.63
CA SER A 145 2.00 10.24 11.32
C SER A 145 2.18 11.58 10.62
N ASP A 146 3.00 12.49 11.17
CA ASP A 146 3.24 13.82 10.60
C ASP A 146 3.83 13.75 9.19
N LEU A 147 4.77 12.83 8.98
CA LEU A 147 5.39 12.57 7.67
C LEU A 147 4.34 12.15 6.64
N VAL A 148 3.49 11.18 6.99
CA VAL A 148 2.47 10.65 6.08
C VAL A 148 1.38 11.68 5.83
N ILE A 149 0.86 12.33 6.86
CA ILE A 149 -0.20 13.34 6.75
C ILE A 149 0.24 14.50 5.87
N ALA A 150 1.45 15.05 6.10
CA ALA A 150 2.00 16.11 5.25
C ALA A 150 2.16 15.67 3.79
N ALA A 151 2.58 14.42 3.54
CA ALA A 151 2.72 13.89 2.19
C ALA A 151 1.36 13.73 1.47
N LEU A 152 0.34 13.22 2.18
CA LEU A 152 -1.02 13.08 1.64
C LEU A 152 -1.69 14.42 1.35
N GLN A 153 -1.41 15.46 2.15
CA GLN A 153 -1.90 16.82 1.90
C GLN A 153 -1.22 17.48 0.70
N THR A 154 0.05 17.16 0.44
CA THR A 154 0.80 17.72 -0.70
C THR A 154 0.33 17.13 -2.04
N ASP A 155 -0.14 15.87 -2.08
CA ASP A 155 -0.63 15.22 -3.30
C ASP A 155 -1.98 15.79 -3.79
N ARG A 156 -2.71 16.53 -2.93
CA ARG A 156 -3.90 17.33 -3.34
C ARG A 156 -3.55 18.43 -4.36
N MET A 157 -2.29 18.89 -4.43
CA MET A 157 -1.87 19.85 -5.45
C MET A 157 -1.44 19.22 -6.79
N LYS A 158 -1.35 17.89 -6.91
CA LYS A 158 -0.93 17.22 -8.16
C LYS A 158 -2.02 16.45 -8.90
N ARG A 159 -3.18 16.22 -8.27
CA ARG A 159 -4.29 15.43 -8.87
C ARG A 159 -5.61 16.18 -9.01
N ALA A 160 -5.62 17.50 -8.80
CA ALA A 160 -6.72 18.39 -9.15
C ALA A 160 -6.69 18.83 -10.63
N GLY A 161 -6.20 17.97 -11.53
CA GLY A 161 -6.30 18.12 -12.98
C GLY A 161 -7.34 17.14 -13.51
N PRO A 162 -8.24 17.54 -14.43
CA PRO A 162 -9.26 16.65 -14.95
C PRO A 162 -8.59 15.47 -15.69
N ARG A 163 -9.18 14.28 -15.53
CA ARG A 163 -8.81 13.08 -16.26
C ARG A 163 -9.01 13.26 -17.76
#